data_AF-A0A330G2L8-F1
#
_entry.id   AF-A0A330G2L8-F1
#
_cell.length_a   1.000
_cell.length_b   1.000
_cell.length_c   1.000
_cell.angle_alpha   90.00
_cell.angle_beta   90.00
_cell.angle_gamma   90.00
#
_symmetry.space_group_name_H-M   'P 1'
#
loop_
_entity.id
_entity.type
_entity.pdbx_description
1 polymer ?
#
loop_
_entity_poly.entity_id
_entity_poly.type
_entity_poly.pdbx_seq_one_letter_code
_entity_poly.pdbx_strand_id
1 'polypeptide(L)'
;GYKLAEQLMSLVGTVIINWDAKGEKAGMEVRPSTMTVSDFIMGPPAGGSIKMLKCSPVPDPASARKSQCLVMSEVMDGGFKGLKDTISDLLIQVQTKAISDVRISDDELRIISYIGIPTILDSLQTFDVPEGYAYIQDISAIAATSLVINMLRQVEAKISAMNIPSESLSGRRQDLTRLSENLSNQVKAAYELTRSQVGNSSDVISAWDDRRLKRKAFMESLRGTGN
;
A
#
# COMPACT_ATOMS: atom_id res chain seq x y z
N GLY A 1 -0.60 10.21 -3.83
CA GLY A 1 -1.03 11.20 -2.82
C GLY A 1 -2.30 10.77 -2.12
N TYR A 2 -3.48 11.18 -2.61
CA TYR A 2 -4.75 11.07 -1.87
C TYR A 2 -5.57 9.80 -2.14
N LYS A 3 -5.44 9.19 -3.32
CA LYS A 3 -6.06 7.89 -3.60
C LYS A 3 -5.66 6.83 -2.56
N LEU A 4 -4.40 6.86 -2.11
CA LEU A 4 -3.90 6.01 -1.03
C LEU A 4 -4.52 6.34 0.33
N ALA A 5 -4.76 7.63 0.61
CA ALA A 5 -5.41 8.05 1.85
C ALA A 5 -6.88 7.62 1.90
N GLU A 6 -7.64 7.76 0.82
CA GLU A 6 -9.02 7.27 0.70
C GLU A 6 -9.10 5.75 0.83
N GLN A 7 -8.15 5.03 0.23
CA GLN A 7 -8.02 3.58 0.41
C GLN A 7 -7.74 3.20 1.86
N LEU A 8 -6.82 3.88 2.53
CA LEU A 8 -6.52 3.66 3.95
C LEU A 8 -7.72 3.97 4.83
N MET A 9 -8.39 5.11 4.62
CA MET A 9 -9.62 5.48 5.31
C MET A 9 -10.71 4.43 5.15
N SER A 10 -10.88 3.89 3.93
CA SER A 10 -11.81 2.80 3.64
C SER A 10 -11.44 1.50 4.37
N LEU A 11 -10.14 1.25 4.57
CA LEU A 11 -9.62 0.04 5.21
C LEU A 11 -9.75 0.07 6.74
N VAL A 12 -9.43 1.20 7.37
CA VAL A 12 -9.37 1.31 8.84
C VAL A 12 -10.60 2.01 9.45
N GLY A 13 -11.43 2.63 8.61
CA GLY A 13 -12.48 3.55 9.05
C GLY A 13 -11.94 4.96 9.28
N THR A 14 -12.80 5.90 9.64
CA THR A 14 -12.41 7.30 9.81
C THR A 14 -13.27 7.98 10.86
N VAL A 15 -12.64 8.85 11.65
CA VAL A 15 -13.32 9.80 12.53
C VAL A 15 -13.25 11.17 11.89
N ILE A 16 -14.41 11.77 11.62
CA ILE A 16 -14.56 13.12 11.09
C ILE A 16 -14.83 14.05 12.26
N ILE A 17 -14.05 15.14 12.35
CA ILE A 17 -14.23 16.16 13.37
C ILE A 17 -14.66 17.45 12.68
N ASN A 18 -15.91 17.86 12.92
CA ASN A 18 -16.49 19.09 12.42
C ASN A 18 -16.43 20.16 13.49
N TRP A 19 -15.44 21.04 13.39
CA TRP A 19 -15.33 22.20 14.25
C TRP A 19 -16.33 23.29 13.85
N ASP A 20 -16.95 23.93 14.83
CA ASP A 20 -17.66 25.18 14.57
C ASP A 20 -16.70 26.28 14.11
N ALA A 21 -17.24 27.38 13.57
CA ALA A 21 -16.43 28.47 13.03
C ALA A 21 -15.49 29.14 14.06
N LYS A 22 -15.68 28.86 15.36
CA LYS A 22 -14.86 29.38 16.46
C LYS A 22 -13.85 28.36 16.98
N GLY A 23 -13.93 27.10 16.54
CA GLY A 23 -13.10 26.00 17.04
C GLY A 23 -13.44 25.57 18.47
N GLU A 24 -14.59 26.00 19.00
CA GLU A 24 -14.96 25.82 20.41
C GLU A 24 -15.80 24.56 20.63
N LYS A 25 -16.61 24.16 19.63
CA LYS A 25 -17.40 22.93 19.65
C LYS A 25 -17.06 22.07 18.45
N ALA A 26 -16.93 20.77 18.68
CA ALA A 26 -16.71 19.78 17.64
C ALA A 26 -17.90 18.80 17.58
N GLY A 27 -18.61 18.82 16.45
CA GLY A 27 -19.39 17.67 16.01
C GLY A 27 -18.44 16.55 15.59
N MET A 28 -18.82 15.29 15.79
CA MET A 28 -18.01 14.16 15.36
C MET A 28 -18.87 13.10 14.72
N GLU A 29 -18.37 12.53 13.63
CA GLU A 29 -18.98 11.42 12.92
C GLU A 29 -17.96 10.30 12.77
N VAL A 30 -18.35 9.06 13.06
CA VAL A 30 -17.51 7.88 12.85
C VAL A 30 -18.01 7.11 11.65
N ARG A 31 -17.15 6.92 10.66
CA ARG A 31 -17.39 6.07 9.50
C ARG A 31 -16.63 4.75 9.69
N PRO A 32 -17.32 3.59 9.71
CA PRO A 32 -16.65 2.30 9.81
C PRO A 32 -15.83 2.00 8.56
N SER A 33 -14.94 1.00 8.65
CA SER A 33 -14.24 0.46 7.48
C SER A 33 -15.24 -0.10 6.48
N THR A 34 -15.04 0.21 5.20
CA THR A 34 -15.86 -0.29 4.08
C THR A 34 -15.15 -1.38 3.28
N MET A 35 -13.90 -1.70 3.64
CA MET A 35 -13.01 -2.60 2.93
C MET A 35 -12.24 -3.49 3.91
N THR A 36 -11.98 -4.74 3.55
CA THR A 36 -11.09 -5.64 4.31
C THR A 36 -9.65 -5.56 3.80
N VAL A 37 -8.66 -5.99 4.58
CA VAL A 37 -7.27 -6.15 4.08
C VAL A 37 -7.23 -7.01 2.82
N SER A 38 -8.02 -8.10 2.77
CA SER A 38 -8.03 -9.01 1.62
C SER A 38 -8.47 -8.27 0.36
N ASP A 39 -9.57 -7.52 0.44
CA ASP A 39 -10.05 -6.75 -0.70
C ASP A 39 -9.07 -5.64 -1.09
N PHE A 40 -8.40 -5.01 -0.10
CA PHE A 40 -7.40 -3.99 -0.37
C PHE A 40 -6.19 -4.55 -1.13
N ILE A 41 -5.74 -5.76 -0.76
CA ILE A 41 -4.60 -6.43 -1.39
C ILE A 41 -4.99 -6.98 -2.76
N MET A 42 -6.07 -7.77 -2.83
CA MET A 42 -6.43 -8.55 -4.00
C MET A 42 -7.34 -7.83 -4.98
N GLY A 43 -7.99 -6.75 -4.55
CA GLY A 43 -9.03 -6.09 -5.31
C GLY A 43 -10.38 -6.81 -5.18
N PRO A 44 -11.45 -6.22 -5.75
CA PRO A 44 -12.75 -6.89 -5.81
C PRO A 44 -12.65 -8.15 -6.70
N PRO A 45 -13.52 -9.16 -6.49
CA PRO A 45 -13.68 -10.27 -7.42
C PRO A 45 -13.93 -9.77 -8.84
N ALA A 46 -13.54 -10.55 -9.86
CA ALA A 46 -13.58 -10.11 -11.26
C ALA A 46 -14.93 -9.47 -11.66
N GLY A 47 -14.88 -8.22 -12.14
CA GLY A 47 -16.06 -7.43 -12.53
C GLY A 47 -16.83 -6.78 -11.37
N GLY A 48 -16.34 -6.94 -10.14
CA GLY A 48 -16.93 -6.36 -8.93
C GLY A 48 -16.53 -4.90 -8.69
N SER A 49 -17.15 -4.32 -7.68
CA SER A 49 -16.80 -2.99 -7.17
C SER A 49 -16.69 -3.03 -5.66
N ILE A 50 -15.90 -2.13 -5.10
CA ILE A 50 -15.75 -2.03 -3.65
C ILE A 50 -16.34 -0.73 -3.13
N LYS A 51 -16.91 -0.78 -1.93
CA LYS A 51 -17.31 0.42 -1.22
C LYS A 51 -16.07 1.15 -0.71
N MET A 52 -15.89 2.38 -1.15
CA MET A 52 -14.82 3.27 -0.70
C MET A 52 -15.39 4.50 -0.03
N LEU A 53 -14.71 4.96 1.03
CA LEU A 53 -14.88 6.28 1.59
C LEU A 53 -14.12 7.30 0.73
N LYS A 54 -14.85 8.25 0.14
CA LYS A 54 -14.29 9.34 -0.66
C LYS A 54 -14.61 10.69 -0.07
N CYS A 55 -13.66 11.62 -0.20
CA CYS A 55 -13.79 12.98 0.26
C CYS A 55 -14.29 13.90 -0.86
N SER A 56 -15.23 14.77 -0.51
CA SER A 56 -15.78 15.81 -1.40
C SER A 56 -15.64 17.19 -0.75
N PRO A 57 -14.97 18.16 -1.41
CA PRO A 57 -14.15 17.97 -2.60
C PRO A 57 -12.92 17.10 -2.31
N VAL A 58 -12.33 16.51 -3.35
CA VAL A 58 -11.08 15.75 -3.22
C VAL A 58 -10.01 16.68 -2.67
N PRO A 59 -9.35 16.34 -1.54
CA PRO A 59 -8.34 17.20 -0.96
C PRO A 59 -7.16 17.39 -1.93
N ASP A 60 -6.78 18.64 -2.13
CA ASP A 60 -5.67 19.03 -3.01
C ASP A 60 -4.52 19.58 -2.15
N PRO A 61 -3.32 18.93 -2.18
CA PRO A 61 -2.16 19.36 -1.39
C PRO A 61 -1.60 20.72 -1.83
N ALA A 62 -1.92 21.16 -3.04
CA ALA A 62 -1.55 22.48 -3.56
C ALA A 62 -2.52 23.58 -3.09
N SER A 63 -3.73 23.21 -2.65
CA SER A 63 -4.74 24.17 -2.20
C SER A 63 -4.42 24.80 -0.84
N ALA A 64 -5.05 25.91 -0.48
CA ALA A 64 -4.96 26.46 0.87
C ALA A 64 -5.57 25.54 1.95
N ARG A 65 -6.41 24.57 1.53
CA ARG A 65 -7.11 23.61 2.40
C ARG A 65 -6.55 22.19 2.21
N LYS A 66 -5.22 22.08 2.32
CA LYS A 66 -4.35 20.93 1.99
C LYS A 66 -4.80 19.53 2.48
N SER A 67 -5.79 19.43 3.36
CA SER A 67 -6.19 18.19 4.02
C SER A 67 -7.62 18.17 4.56
N GLN A 68 -8.50 19.06 4.09
CA GLN A 68 -9.89 19.11 4.59
C GLN A 68 -10.81 18.23 3.75
N CYS A 69 -11.31 17.15 4.36
CA CYS A 69 -12.45 16.39 3.86
C CYS A 69 -13.74 17.07 4.37
N LEU A 70 -14.43 17.83 3.53
CA LEU A 70 -15.63 18.58 3.96
C LEU A 70 -16.85 17.65 4.09
N VAL A 71 -17.01 16.75 3.12
CA VAL A 71 -18.04 15.72 3.12
C VAL A 71 -17.37 14.39 2.80
N MET A 72 -17.68 13.36 3.59
CA MET A 72 -17.26 12.00 3.28
C MET A 72 -18.45 11.14 2.90
N SER A 73 -18.36 10.50 1.74
CA SER A 73 -19.41 9.67 1.16
C SER A 73 -18.90 8.27 0.85
N GLU A 74 -19.77 7.28 1.00
CA GLU A 74 -19.55 5.93 0.50
C GLU A 74 -19.85 5.89 -1.00
N VAL A 75 -18.88 5.43 -1.80
CA VAL A 75 -19.00 5.32 -3.25
C VAL A 75 -18.59 3.92 -3.68
N MET A 76 -19.32 3.34 -4.64
CA MET A 76 -18.89 2.11 -5.30
C MET A 76 -17.79 2.45 -6.31
N ASP A 77 -16.57 1.99 -6.07
CA ASP A 77 -15.43 2.17 -6.98
C ASP A 77 -15.20 0.89 -7.78
N GLY A 78 -15.51 0.93 -9.09
CA GLY A 78 -15.21 -0.15 -10.03
C GLY A 78 -13.81 -0.05 -10.66
N GLY A 79 -13.08 1.04 -10.42
CA GLY A 79 -11.71 1.25 -10.90
C GLY A 79 -10.63 0.82 -9.90
N PHE A 80 -11.03 0.36 -8.70
CA PHE A 80 -10.10 -0.21 -7.74
C PHE A 80 -9.82 -1.68 -8.09
N LYS A 81 -8.56 -1.99 -8.39
CA LYS A 81 -8.10 -3.33 -8.80
C LYS A 81 -7.26 -4.07 -7.75
N GLY A 82 -7.10 -3.48 -6.56
CA GLY A 82 -6.23 -4.03 -5.52
C GLY A 82 -4.77 -3.60 -5.64
N LEU A 83 -4.07 -3.74 -4.52
CA LEU A 83 -2.65 -3.39 -4.41
C LEU A 83 -1.75 -4.37 -5.17
N LYS A 84 -2.11 -5.66 -5.24
CA LYS A 84 -1.38 -6.68 -6.01
C LYS A 84 -1.19 -6.23 -7.46
N ASP A 85 -2.29 -5.90 -8.14
CA ASP A 85 -2.26 -5.49 -9.54
C ASP A 85 -1.63 -4.10 -9.71
N THR A 86 -1.78 -3.23 -8.72
CA THR A 86 -1.12 -1.91 -8.73
C THR A 86 0.41 -2.04 -8.63
N ILE A 87 0.90 -2.95 -7.79
CA ILE A 87 2.34 -3.25 -7.68
C ILE A 87 2.83 -3.96 -8.93
N SER A 88 2.09 -4.93 -9.46
CA SER A 88 2.44 -5.61 -10.71
C SER A 88 2.68 -4.59 -11.83
N ASP A 89 1.75 -3.66 -12.04
CA ASP A 89 1.90 -2.61 -13.08
C ASP A 89 3.09 -1.70 -12.83
N LEU A 90 3.32 -1.30 -11.58
CA LEU A 90 4.49 -0.50 -11.20
C LEU A 90 5.78 -1.24 -11.54
N LEU A 91 5.89 -2.52 -11.17
CA LEU A 91 7.10 -3.31 -11.41
C LEU A 91 7.31 -3.57 -12.91
N ILE A 92 6.24 -3.77 -13.69
CA ILE A 92 6.33 -3.89 -15.16
C ILE A 92 6.83 -2.57 -15.77
N GLN A 93 6.31 -1.43 -15.31
CA GLN A 93 6.77 -0.11 -15.76
C GLN A 93 8.25 0.11 -15.42
N VAL A 94 8.66 -0.27 -14.21
CA VAL A 94 10.04 -0.17 -13.74
C VAL A 94 10.97 -1.10 -14.54
N GLN A 95 10.55 -2.33 -14.84
CA GLN A 95 11.30 -3.25 -15.68
C GLN A 95 11.49 -2.67 -17.09
N THR A 96 10.42 -2.14 -17.68
CA THR A 96 10.46 -1.51 -19.01
C THR A 96 11.45 -0.35 -19.03
N LYS A 97 11.45 0.51 -18.00
CA LYS A 97 12.40 1.60 -17.84
C LYS A 97 13.83 1.09 -17.68
N ALA A 98 14.05 0.09 -16.83
CA ALA A 98 15.36 -0.49 -16.59
C ALA A 98 15.98 -1.09 -17.86
N ILE A 99 15.19 -1.81 -18.66
CA ILE A 99 15.62 -2.43 -19.92
C ILE A 99 15.87 -1.36 -21.01
N SER A 100 15.11 -0.26 -20.99
CA SER A 100 15.20 0.80 -22.00
C SER A 100 16.19 1.92 -21.63
N ASP A 101 16.98 1.74 -20.57
CA ASP A 101 17.88 2.75 -20.00
C ASP A 101 17.19 4.10 -19.69
N VAL A 102 15.92 4.03 -19.27
CA VAL A 102 15.14 5.19 -18.84
C VAL A 102 15.24 5.33 -17.33
N ARG A 103 15.46 6.56 -16.86
CA ARG A 103 15.51 6.85 -15.43
C ARG A 103 14.22 6.44 -14.72
N ILE A 104 14.36 5.63 -13.68
CA ILE A 104 13.31 5.35 -12.69
C ILE A 104 13.18 6.58 -11.78
N SER A 105 11.96 7.03 -11.55
CA SER A 105 11.69 8.22 -10.73
C SER A 105 11.91 7.95 -9.25
N ASP A 106 12.20 9.00 -8.50
CA ASP A 106 12.47 8.90 -7.06
C ASP A 106 11.25 8.38 -6.27
N ASP A 107 10.02 8.70 -6.73
CA ASP A 107 8.78 8.19 -6.16
C ASP A 107 8.61 6.68 -6.39
N GLU A 108 8.95 6.18 -7.58
CA GLU A 108 8.92 4.73 -7.89
C GLU A 108 9.93 3.98 -7.02
N LEU A 109 11.16 4.48 -6.91
CA LEU A 109 12.20 3.89 -6.05
C LEU A 109 11.77 3.86 -4.58
N ARG A 110 11.09 4.92 -4.12
CA ARG A 110 10.57 4.99 -2.76
C ARG A 110 9.50 3.94 -2.51
N ILE A 111 8.55 3.75 -3.43
CA ILE A 111 7.52 2.70 -3.30
C ILE A 111 8.17 1.31 -3.27
N ILE A 112 9.14 1.04 -4.17
CA ILE A 112 9.86 -0.23 -4.21
C ILE A 112 10.60 -0.48 -2.89
N SER A 113 11.22 0.55 -2.31
CA SER A 113 11.86 0.44 -0.99
C SER A 113 10.88 0.05 0.12
N TYR A 114 9.61 0.47 0.04
CA TYR A 114 8.60 0.12 1.05
C TYR A 114 8.03 -1.30 0.89
N ILE A 115 8.19 -1.94 -0.27
CA ILE A 115 7.79 -3.33 -0.51
C ILE A 115 8.58 -4.28 0.41
N GLY A 116 9.86 -3.98 0.65
CA GLY A 116 10.70 -4.76 1.57
C GLY A 116 11.32 -6.03 0.97
N ILE A 117 11.34 -6.16 -0.36
CA ILE A 117 12.13 -7.19 -1.07
C ILE A 117 13.37 -6.50 -1.66
N PRO A 118 14.57 -6.67 -1.05
CA PRO A 118 15.76 -5.86 -1.39
C PRO A 118 16.25 -6.04 -2.82
N THR A 119 16.02 -7.21 -3.41
CA THR A 119 16.58 -7.61 -4.71
C THR A 119 15.70 -7.25 -5.90
N ILE A 120 14.52 -6.61 -5.71
CA ILE A 120 13.59 -6.29 -6.81
C ILE A 120 14.28 -5.57 -7.97
N LEU A 121 14.95 -4.45 -7.72
CA LEU A 121 15.55 -3.64 -8.79
C LEU A 121 16.62 -4.43 -9.55
N ASP A 122 17.46 -5.14 -8.81
CA ASP A 122 18.53 -5.95 -9.37
C ASP A 122 17.98 -7.12 -10.20
N SER A 123 16.92 -7.77 -9.74
CA SER A 123 16.18 -8.79 -10.48
C SER A 123 15.61 -8.24 -11.79
N LEU A 124 14.93 -7.09 -11.75
CA LEU A 124 14.33 -6.47 -12.94
C LEU A 124 15.36 -6.01 -13.98
N GLN A 125 16.58 -5.68 -13.55
CA GLN A 125 17.70 -5.35 -14.44
C GLN A 125 18.41 -6.60 -15.00
N THR A 126 18.33 -7.73 -14.29
CA THR A 126 19.04 -8.97 -14.65
C THR A 126 18.20 -9.86 -15.57
N PHE A 127 16.89 -9.95 -15.31
CA PHE A 127 15.99 -10.81 -16.06
C PHE A 127 15.62 -10.23 -17.42
N ASP A 128 15.40 -11.12 -18.40
CA ASP A 128 14.76 -10.72 -19.64
C ASP A 128 13.26 -10.44 -19.43
N VAL A 129 12.59 -9.92 -20.48
CA VAL A 129 11.18 -9.52 -20.38
C VAL A 129 10.29 -10.68 -19.92
N PRO A 130 10.36 -11.91 -20.50
CA PRO A 130 9.57 -13.04 -20.03
C PRO A 130 9.86 -13.45 -18.58
N GLU A 131 11.13 -13.56 -18.19
CA GLU A 131 11.50 -13.94 -16.83
C GLU A 131 11.09 -12.90 -15.80
N GLY A 132 11.30 -11.62 -16.09
CA GLY A 132 10.91 -10.56 -15.18
C GLY A 132 9.39 -10.44 -15.06
N TYR A 133 8.63 -10.70 -16.13
CA TYR A 133 7.17 -10.78 -16.04
C TYR A 133 6.73 -11.93 -15.11
N ALA A 134 7.32 -13.12 -15.25
CA ALA A 134 7.02 -14.25 -14.36
C ALA A 134 7.40 -13.95 -12.90
N TYR A 135 8.59 -13.37 -12.68
CA TYR A 135 9.03 -12.90 -11.37
C TYR A 135 8.02 -11.93 -10.74
N ILE A 136 7.59 -10.92 -11.50
CA ILE A 136 6.63 -9.91 -11.03
C ILE A 136 5.31 -10.58 -10.63
N GLN A 137 4.78 -11.50 -11.43
CA GLN A 137 3.53 -12.21 -11.11
C GLN A 137 3.64 -12.98 -9.78
N ASP A 138 4.75 -13.70 -9.58
CA ASP A 138 4.97 -14.51 -8.39
C ASP A 138 5.13 -13.67 -7.11
N ILE A 139 5.80 -12.51 -7.20
CA ILE A 139 6.07 -11.69 -6.02
C ILE A 139 4.99 -10.65 -5.72
N SER A 140 4.12 -10.29 -6.67
CA SER A 140 3.23 -9.12 -6.52
C SER A 140 2.28 -9.24 -5.32
N ALA A 141 1.79 -10.43 -5.02
CA ALA A 141 0.95 -10.65 -3.84
C ALA A 141 1.76 -10.52 -2.55
N ILE A 142 2.95 -11.11 -2.50
CA ILE A 142 3.87 -11.03 -1.36
C ILE A 142 4.29 -9.58 -1.10
N ALA A 143 4.61 -8.86 -2.17
CA ALA A 143 4.97 -7.47 -2.16
C ALA A 143 3.84 -6.57 -1.66
N ALA A 144 2.61 -6.81 -2.13
CA ALA A 144 1.43 -6.09 -1.68
C ALA A 144 1.18 -6.31 -0.19
N THR A 145 1.17 -7.56 0.27
CA THR A 145 0.95 -7.87 1.69
C THR A 145 2.02 -7.22 2.58
N SER A 146 3.29 -7.30 2.18
CA SER A 146 4.41 -6.70 2.92
C SER A 146 4.29 -5.16 3.01
N LEU A 147 3.91 -4.52 1.90
CA LEU A 147 3.66 -3.08 1.86
C LEU A 147 2.50 -2.69 2.78
N VAL A 148 1.39 -3.44 2.77
CA VAL A 148 0.25 -3.18 3.67
C VAL A 148 0.68 -3.27 5.13
N ILE A 149 1.43 -4.31 5.53
CA ILE A 149 1.93 -4.44 6.90
C ILE A 149 2.78 -3.24 7.30
N ASN A 150 3.74 -2.86 6.45
CA ASN A 150 4.61 -1.71 6.71
C ASN A 150 3.83 -0.40 6.84
N MET A 151 2.80 -0.22 6.01
CA MET A 151 1.93 0.95 6.06
C MET A 151 1.06 0.97 7.32
N LEU A 152 0.38 -0.13 7.65
CA LEU A 152 -0.49 -0.20 8.82
C LEU A 152 0.29 -0.02 10.12
N ARG A 153 1.51 -0.59 10.22
CA ARG A 153 2.41 -0.35 11.37
C ARG A 153 2.80 1.11 11.52
N GLN A 154 3.08 1.81 10.42
CA GLN A 154 3.38 3.24 10.46
C GLN A 154 2.18 4.07 10.90
N VAL A 155 0.98 3.71 10.45
CA VAL A 155 -0.27 4.35 10.90
C VAL A 155 -0.49 4.09 12.39
N GLU A 156 -0.30 2.86 12.85
CA GLU A 156 -0.43 2.48 14.26
C GLU A 156 0.54 3.28 15.14
N ALA A 157 1.81 3.32 14.77
CA ALA A 157 2.83 4.11 15.47
C ALA A 157 2.46 5.60 15.53
N LYS A 158 1.93 6.17 14.44
CA LYS A 158 1.48 7.57 14.42
C LYS A 158 0.25 7.81 15.29
N ILE A 159 -0.71 6.88 15.32
CA ILE A 159 -1.89 6.98 16.20
C ILE A 159 -1.47 6.88 17.66
N SER A 160 -0.59 5.94 18.01
CA SER A 160 -0.08 5.80 19.38
C SER A 160 0.73 7.02 19.84
N ALA A 161 1.43 7.69 18.91
CA ALA A 161 2.19 8.90 19.19
C ALA A 161 1.35 10.20 19.15
N MET A 162 0.10 10.15 18.68
CA MET A 162 -0.77 11.32 18.68
C MET A 162 -1.16 11.66 20.13
N ASN A 163 -0.53 12.70 20.65
CA ASN A 163 -0.94 13.29 21.91
C ASN A 163 -2.18 14.15 21.65
N ILE A 164 -3.37 13.65 22.02
CA ILE A 164 -4.64 14.34 21.78
C ILE A 164 -4.74 15.52 22.75
N PRO A 165 -4.51 16.77 22.32
CA PRO A 165 -4.44 17.90 23.21
C PRO A 165 -5.80 18.60 23.17
N SER A 166 -6.82 18.09 23.87
CA SER A 166 -7.96 18.91 24.29
C SER A 166 -8.94 18.14 25.18
N GLU A 167 -9.50 18.85 26.17
CA GLU A 167 -10.68 18.42 26.93
C GLU A 167 -11.86 18.08 26.01
N SER A 168 -11.97 18.68 24.82
CA SER A 168 -13.03 18.42 23.83
C SER A 168 -13.04 17.01 23.24
N LEU A 169 -11.92 16.27 23.31
CA LEU A 169 -11.84 14.88 22.85
C LEU A 169 -11.79 13.86 24.01
N SER A 170 -11.75 14.33 25.27
CA SER A 170 -11.66 13.48 26.47
C SER A 170 -12.83 12.51 26.61
N GLY A 171 -14.07 12.97 26.36
CA GLY A 171 -15.27 12.13 26.34
C GLY A 171 -15.37 11.18 25.13
N ARG A 172 -14.40 11.22 24.21
CA ARG A 172 -14.41 10.50 22.93
C ARG A 172 -13.22 9.55 22.79
N ARG A 173 -12.50 9.33 23.88
CA ARG A 173 -11.35 8.41 23.97
C ARG A 173 -11.73 6.99 23.51
N GLN A 174 -12.94 6.54 23.80
CA GLN A 174 -13.43 5.20 23.44
C GLN A 174 -13.55 5.00 21.93
N ASP A 175 -13.97 6.01 21.15
CA ASP A 175 -14.05 5.91 19.69
C ASP A 175 -12.66 5.85 19.04
N LEU A 176 -11.70 6.61 19.57
CA LEU A 176 -10.31 6.55 19.14
C LEU A 176 -9.66 5.21 19.50
N THR A 177 -9.96 4.68 20.69
CA THR A 177 -9.56 3.32 21.07
C THR A 177 -10.13 2.30 20.09
N ARG A 178 -11.41 2.41 19.72
CA ARG A 178 -12.06 1.51 18.75
C ARG A 178 -11.43 1.58 17.36
N LEU A 179 -11.06 2.77 16.88
CA LEU A 179 -10.29 2.90 15.63
C LEU A 179 -8.91 2.21 15.74
N SER A 180 -8.23 2.37 16.87
CA SER A 180 -6.95 1.71 17.13
C SER A 180 -7.09 0.19 17.18
N GLU A 181 -8.16 -0.33 17.79
CA GLU A 181 -8.49 -1.75 17.83
C GLU A 181 -8.78 -2.29 16.43
N ASN A 182 -9.58 -1.58 15.63
CA ASN A 182 -9.85 -1.94 14.24
C ASN A 182 -8.56 -1.98 13.41
N LEU A 183 -7.69 -0.98 13.56
CA LEU A 183 -6.38 -0.99 12.91
C LEU A 183 -5.55 -2.20 13.33
N SER A 184 -5.48 -2.51 14.64
CA SER A 184 -4.78 -3.69 15.16
C SER A 184 -5.35 -4.99 14.57
N ASN A 185 -6.67 -5.09 14.41
CA ASN A 185 -7.33 -6.24 13.80
C ASN A 185 -6.99 -6.36 12.30
N GLN A 186 -6.96 -5.25 11.55
CA GLN A 186 -6.52 -5.27 10.15
C GLN A 186 -5.04 -5.65 10.04
N VAL A 187 -4.17 -5.20 10.95
CA VAL A 187 -2.76 -5.62 11.01
C VAL A 187 -2.66 -7.13 11.22
N LYS A 188 -3.41 -7.69 12.18
CA LYS A 188 -3.46 -9.15 12.42
C LYS A 188 -3.92 -9.91 11.18
N ALA A 189 -4.99 -9.45 10.52
CA ALA A 189 -5.48 -10.07 9.28
C ALA A 189 -4.43 -10.03 8.16
N ALA A 190 -3.67 -8.94 8.03
CA ALA A 190 -2.57 -8.85 7.08
C ALA A 190 -1.44 -9.86 7.40
N TYR A 191 -1.12 -10.06 8.69
CA TYR A 191 -0.16 -11.08 9.12
C TYR A 191 -0.67 -12.51 8.89
N GLU A 192 -1.97 -12.78 9.03
CA GLU A 192 -2.55 -14.09 8.74
C GLU A 192 -2.48 -14.42 7.25
N LEU A 193 -2.79 -13.44 6.38
CA LEU A 193 -2.58 -13.53 4.94
C LEU A 193 -1.11 -13.74 4.60
N THR A 194 -0.21 -13.08 5.32
CA THR A 194 1.23 -13.30 5.16
C THR A 194 1.60 -14.70 5.61
N ARG A 195 1.14 -15.18 6.76
CA ARG A 195 1.51 -16.49 7.31
C ARG A 195 1.07 -17.64 6.41
N SER A 196 -0.10 -17.55 5.77
CA SER A 196 -0.52 -18.51 4.76
C SER A 196 0.38 -18.47 3.51
N GLN A 197 0.97 -17.31 3.23
CA GLN A 197 1.94 -17.11 2.17
C GLN A 197 3.40 -17.39 2.60
N VAL A 198 3.79 -17.32 3.89
CA VAL A 198 5.19 -17.23 4.35
C VAL A 198 6.02 -18.43 3.91
N GLY A 199 5.51 -19.64 4.10
CA GLY A 199 6.18 -20.87 3.64
C GLY A 199 6.46 -20.83 2.14
N ASN A 200 5.44 -20.48 1.34
CA ASN A 200 5.58 -20.37 -0.10
C ASN A 200 6.42 -19.14 -0.52
N SER A 201 6.38 -18.04 0.24
CA SER A 201 6.98 -16.76 -0.13
C SER A 201 8.49 -16.77 0.02
N SER A 202 9.01 -17.38 1.10
CA SER A 202 10.46 -17.53 1.29
C SER A 202 11.05 -18.41 0.19
N ASP A 203 10.35 -19.49 -0.15
CA ASP A 203 10.76 -20.42 -1.20
C ASP A 203 10.71 -19.75 -2.58
N VAL A 204 9.65 -19.01 -2.89
CA VAL A 204 9.50 -18.24 -4.13
C VAL A 204 10.60 -17.18 -4.26
N ILE A 205 10.83 -16.37 -3.22
CA ILE A 205 11.88 -15.33 -3.25
C ILE A 205 13.26 -15.96 -3.41
N SER A 206 13.56 -17.03 -2.65
CA SER A 206 14.85 -17.71 -2.72
C SER A 206 15.09 -18.35 -4.09
N ALA A 207 14.07 -18.99 -4.68
CA ALA A 207 14.17 -19.58 -6.01
C ALA A 207 14.45 -18.53 -7.09
N TRP A 208 13.82 -17.35 -6.98
CA TRP A 208 14.09 -16.25 -7.89
C TRP A 208 15.47 -15.61 -7.67
N ASP A 209 15.93 -15.51 -6.42
CA ASP A 209 17.29 -15.06 -6.12
C ASP A 209 18.36 -16.00 -6.69
N ASP A 210 18.16 -17.32 -6.56
CA ASP A 210 19.05 -18.32 -7.17
C ASP A 210 19.08 -18.19 -8.70
N ARG A 211 17.91 -17.98 -9.33
CA ARG A 211 17.82 -17.78 -10.78
C ARG A 211 18.53 -16.50 -11.21
N ARG A 212 18.37 -15.40 -10.46
CA ARG A 212 19.08 -14.13 -10.68
C ARG A 212 20.59 -14.32 -10.62
N LEU A 213 21.10 -14.99 -9.58
CA LEU A 213 22.53 -15.25 -9.42
C LEU A 213 23.10 -16.08 -10.57
N LYS A 214 22.39 -17.14 -11.01
CA LYS A 214 22.80 -17.95 -12.18
C LYS A 214 22.85 -17.11 -13.45
N ARG A 215 21.86 -16.24 -13.67
CA ARG A 215 21.80 -15.35 -14.85
C ARG A 215 22.96 -14.34 -14.84
N LYS A 216 23.27 -13.74 -13.68
CA LYS A 216 24.44 -12.84 -13.53
C LYS A 216 25.75 -13.54 -13.87
N ALA A 217 25.98 -14.72 -13.30
CA ALA A 217 27.18 -15.50 -13.58
C ALA A 217 27.31 -15.86 -15.08
N PHE A 218 26.19 -16.14 -15.75
CA PHE A 218 26.16 -16.38 -17.20
C PHE A 218 26.46 -15.12 -18.01
N MET A 219 25.89 -13.97 -17.65
CA MET A 219 26.18 -12.69 -18.33
C MET A 219 27.63 -12.26 -18.14
N GLU A 220 28.21 -12.50 -16.97
CA GLU A 220 29.62 -12.25 -16.67
C GLU A 220 30.54 -13.19 -17.46
N SER A 221 30.20 -14.48 -17.59
CA SER A 221 31.00 -15.41 -18.38
C SER A 221 31.00 -15.07 -19.87
N LEU A 222 29.87 -14.61 -20.42
CA LEU A 222 29.78 -14.09 -21.79
C LEU A 222 30.64 -12.83 -22.01
N ARG A 223 30.76 -11.97 -21.00
CA ARG A 223 31.64 -10.79 -21.07
C ARG A 223 33.12 -11.17 -20.93
N GLY A 224 33.44 -12.20 -20.16
CA GLY A 224 34.80 -12.68 -19.94
C GLY A 224 35.42 -13.50 -21.09
N THR A 225 34.60 -14.04 -21.98
CA THR A 225 35.06 -14.80 -23.18
C THR A 225 35.23 -13.93 -24.42
N GLY A 226 35.03 -12.62 -24.32
CA GLY A 226 35.09 -11.65 -25.43
C GLY A 226 36.40 -10.86 -25.54
N ASN A 227 37.55 -11.41 -25.10
CA ASN A 227 38.90 -10.84 -25.31
C ASN A 227 39.75 -11.74 -26.21
#